data_AF-A0A2A5Y6W7-F1
#
_entry.id   AF-A0A2A5Y6W7-F1
#
_cell.length_a   1.000
_cell.length_b   1.000
_cell.length_c   1.000
_cell.angle_alpha   90.00
_cell.angle_beta   90.00
_cell.angle_gamma   90.00
#
_symmetry.space_group_name_H-M   'P 1'
#
loop_
_entity.id
_entity.type
_entity.pdbx_description
1 polymer ?
#
loop_
_entity_poly.entity_id
_entity_poly.type
_entity_poly.pdbx_seq_one_letter_code
_entity_poly.pdbx_strand_id
1 'polypeptide(L)'
;NIKYHIDYMAWLLEHRRWLAGEVMTLADFAAAAHFSTLDYLSDVDWSRSNAVKDWYAKIKSRPAFRNLLADQVSGFLPPVHYNDLDF
;
A
#
# COMPACT_ATOMS: atom_id res chain seq x y z
N ASN A 1 9.65 12.14 -4.95
CA ASN A 1 8.67 12.72 -4.00
C ASN A 1 8.04 11.69 -3.07
N ILE A 2 7.82 10.44 -3.52
CA ILE A 2 7.18 9.38 -2.71
C ILE A 2 7.84 9.13 -1.34
N LYS A 3 9.16 9.29 -1.25
CA LYS A 3 9.93 9.14 0.00
C LYS A 3 9.35 9.97 1.16
N TYR A 4 9.07 11.25 0.93
CA TYR A 4 8.51 12.12 1.97
C TYR A 4 7.12 11.63 2.46
N HIS A 5 6.29 11.13 1.54
CA HIS A 5 4.97 10.59 1.89
C HIS A 5 5.07 9.29 2.70
N ILE A 6 6.03 8.41 2.37
CA ILE A 6 6.30 7.20 3.17
C ILE A 6 6.72 7.57 4.59
N ASP A 7 7.62 8.56 4.75
CA ASP A 7 8.09 8.99 6.07
C ASP A 7 6.95 9.59 6.91
N TYR A 8 6.10 10.41 6.27
CA TYR A 8 4.93 10.98 6.93
C TYR A 8 3.89 9.92 7.34
N MET A 9 3.62 8.94 6.47
CA MET A 9 2.73 7.83 6.80
C MET A 9 3.29 6.95 7.91
N ALA A 10 4.60 6.69 7.89
CA ALA A 10 5.27 5.96 8.96
C ALA A 10 5.05 6.66 10.31
N TRP A 11 5.29 7.97 10.37
CA TRP A 11 5.04 8.77 11.58
C TRP A 11 3.59 8.69 12.05
N LEU A 12 2.60 8.73 11.15
CA LEU A 12 1.19 8.57 11.51
C LEU A 12 0.91 7.17 12.09
N LEU A 13 1.44 6.12 11.46
CA LEU A 13 1.20 4.72 11.83
C LEU A 13 1.95 4.25 13.07
N GLU A 14 3.01 4.96 13.47
CA GLU A 14 3.67 4.75 14.77
C GLU A 14 2.78 5.15 15.96
N HIS A 15 1.88 6.12 15.73
CA HIS A 15 1.03 6.70 16.78
C HIS A 15 -0.44 6.31 16.65
N ARG A 16 -0.83 5.63 15.57
CA ARG A 16 -2.22 5.34 15.22
C ARG A 16 -2.34 3.99 14.53
N ARG A 17 -3.47 3.32 14.72
CA ARG A 17 -3.74 2.04 14.05
C ARG A 17 -3.96 2.16 12.53
N TRP A 18 -4.58 3.25 12.08
CA TRP A 18 -4.89 3.58 10.68
C TRP A 18 -4.53 5.05 10.41
N LEU A 19 -4.48 5.47 9.15
CA LEU A 19 -3.98 6.81 8.79
C LEU A 19 -4.75 7.95 9.48
N ALA A 20 -6.06 7.77 9.65
CA ALA A 20 -6.94 8.78 10.27
C ALA A 20 -7.22 8.55 11.77
N GLY A 21 -6.71 7.48 12.39
CA GLY A 21 -6.96 7.16 13.80
C GLY A 21 -7.10 5.68 14.09
N GLU A 22 -7.99 5.32 15.02
CA GLU A 22 -8.16 3.93 15.49
C GLU A 22 -9.00 3.04 14.58
N VAL A 23 -9.75 3.64 13.65
CA VAL A 23 -10.62 2.94 12.70
C VAL A 23 -10.17 3.23 11.27
N MET A 24 -10.37 2.23 10.40
CA MET A 24 -10.10 2.38 8.97
C MET A 24 -11.08 3.35 8.35
N THR A 25 -10.58 4.23 7.48
CA THR A 25 -11.37 5.27 6.83
C THR A 25 -11.10 5.34 5.33
N LEU A 26 -11.76 6.29 4.65
CA LEU A 26 -11.47 6.61 3.25
C LEU A 26 -10.00 7.03 3.03
N ALA A 27 -9.34 7.60 4.05
CA ALA A 27 -7.92 7.96 3.95
C ALA A 27 -7.04 6.74 3.64
N ASP A 28 -7.33 5.60 4.26
CA ASP A 28 -6.60 4.36 4.05
C ASP A 28 -6.81 3.81 2.64
N PHE A 29 -8.05 3.82 2.14
CA PHE A 29 -8.35 3.39 0.77
C PHE A 29 -7.73 4.31 -0.28
N ALA A 30 -7.78 5.62 -0.07
CA ALA A 30 -7.19 6.58 -0.99
C ALA A 30 -5.67 6.40 -1.06
N ALA A 31 -4.99 6.28 0.09
CA ALA A 31 -3.56 6.01 0.12
C ALA A 31 -3.22 4.66 -0.51
N ALA A 32 -3.94 3.59 -0.15
CA ALA A 32 -3.68 2.26 -0.69
C ALA A 32 -3.87 2.18 -2.20
N ALA A 33 -4.86 2.89 -2.77
CA ALA A 33 -5.02 2.97 -4.23
C ALA A 33 -3.80 3.60 -4.92
N HIS A 34 -3.26 4.69 -4.38
CA HIS A 34 -2.04 5.29 -4.91
C HIS A 34 -0.83 4.34 -4.76
N PHE A 35 -0.67 3.72 -3.59
CA PHE A 35 0.40 2.75 -3.37
C PHE A 35 0.29 1.54 -4.29
N SER A 36 -0.92 1.05 -4.58
CA SER A 36 -1.16 -0.04 -5.53
C SER A 36 -0.66 0.32 -6.94
N THR A 37 -0.90 1.55 -7.41
CA THR A 37 -0.35 1.98 -8.71
C THR A 37 1.18 2.05 -8.73
N LEU A 38 1.81 2.45 -7.61
CA LEU A 38 3.27 2.53 -7.51
C LEU A 38 3.92 1.14 -7.32
N ASP A 39 3.27 0.26 -6.57
CA ASP A 39 3.67 -1.14 -6.37
C ASP A 39 3.61 -1.90 -7.70
N TYR A 40 2.58 -1.64 -8.52
CA TYR A 40 2.49 -2.18 -9.88
C TYR A 40 3.68 -1.79 -10.77
N LEU A 41 4.24 -0.59 -10.55
CA LEU A 41 5.40 -0.07 -11.29
C LEU A 41 6.75 -0.42 -10.61
N SER A 42 6.75 -1.18 -9.52
CA SER A 42 7.94 -1.48 -8.70
C SER A 42 8.66 -0.24 -8.15
N ASP A 43 7.97 0.88 -7.95
CA ASP A 43 8.58 2.16 -7.54
C ASP A 43 8.43 2.44 -6.02
N VAL A 44 8.12 1.41 -5.23
CA VAL A 44 8.01 1.50 -3.77
C VAL A 44 9.12 0.68 -3.11
N ASP A 45 10.00 1.39 -2.38
CA ASP A 45 11.00 0.76 -1.51
C ASP A 45 10.37 0.41 -0.15
N TRP A 46 9.81 -0.80 -0.06
CA TRP A 46 9.17 -1.31 1.16
C TRP A 46 10.15 -1.54 2.32
N SER A 47 11.48 -1.60 2.07
CA SER A 47 12.48 -1.74 3.13
C SER A 47 12.62 -0.47 3.98
N ARG A 48 12.09 0.64 3.50
CA ARG A 48 12.21 1.97 4.12
C ARG A 48 11.35 2.14 5.37
N SER A 49 10.23 1.43 5.47
CA SER A 49 9.35 1.52 6.63
C SER A 49 8.53 0.25 6.82
N ASN A 50 8.83 -0.49 7.89
CA ASN A 50 8.06 -1.66 8.30
C ASN A 50 6.61 -1.29 8.66
N ALA A 51 6.39 -0.12 9.29
CA ALA A 51 5.04 0.32 9.67
C ALA A 51 4.13 0.50 8.45
N VAL A 52 4.64 1.14 7.39
CA VAL A 52 3.91 1.34 6.13
C VAL A 52 3.70 0.02 5.40
N LYS A 53 4.73 -0.84 5.38
CA LYS A 53 4.66 -2.18 4.81
C LYS A 53 3.55 -3.02 5.46
N ASP A 54 3.56 -3.11 6.79
CA ASP A 54 2.56 -3.87 7.57
C ASP A 54 1.15 -3.31 7.39
N TRP A 55 1.00 -1.99 7.35
CA TRP A 55 -0.28 -1.34 7.06
C TRP A 55 -0.78 -1.69 5.66
N TYR A 56 0.08 -1.64 4.65
CA TYR A 56 -0.31 -1.93 3.27
C TYR A 56 -0.67 -3.41 3.09
N ALA A 57 0.09 -4.34 3.68
CA ALA A 57 -0.24 -5.77 3.69
C ALA A 57 -1.63 -6.05 4.32
N LYS A 58 -1.98 -5.36 5.42
CA LYS A 58 -3.32 -5.44 6.04
C LYS A 58 -4.44 -4.94 5.12
N ILE A 59 -4.19 -3.96 4.26
CA ILE A 59 -5.19 -3.48 3.29
C ILE A 59 -5.27 -4.44 2.09
N LYS A 60 -4.12 -4.84 1.56
CA LYS A 60 -3.98 -5.72 0.39
C LYS A 60 -4.66 -7.07 0.57
N SER A 61 -4.64 -7.60 1.79
CA SER A 61 -5.31 -8.87 2.16
C SER A 61 -6.84 -8.81 2.25
N ARG A 62 -7.47 -7.62 2.13
CA ARG A 62 -8.93 -7.48 2.27
C ARG A 62 -9.67 -7.84 0.98
N PRO A 63 -10.87 -8.43 1.06
CA PRO A 63 -11.67 -8.77 -0.13
C PRO A 63 -11.93 -7.60 -1.09
N ALA A 64 -12.10 -6.40 -0.55
CA ALA A 64 -12.32 -5.18 -1.34
C ALA A 64 -11.12 -4.83 -2.26
N PHE A 65 -9.92 -5.28 -1.92
CA PHE A 65 -8.69 -5.00 -2.67
C PHE A 65 -8.40 -6.06 -3.74
N ARG A 66 -9.04 -7.24 -3.66
CA ARG A 66 -8.78 -8.37 -4.56
C ARG A 66 -8.99 -8.03 -6.04
N ASN A 67 -10.02 -7.26 -6.36
CA ASN A 67 -10.29 -6.88 -7.75
C ASN A 67 -9.19 -5.96 -8.30
N LEU A 68 -8.65 -5.04 -7.48
CA LEU A 68 -7.55 -4.15 -7.87
C LEU A 68 -6.23 -4.90 -8.11
N LEU A 69 -5.99 -6.00 -7.38
CA LEU A 69 -4.84 -6.87 -7.61
C LEU A 69 -4.99 -7.74 -8.85
N ALA A 70 -6.23 -8.05 -9.25
CA ALA A 70 -6.53 -8.77 -10.47
C ALA A 70 -6.44 -7.89 -11.73
N ASP A 71 -6.39 -6.56 -11.58
CA ASP A 71 -6.28 -5.64 -12.71
C ASP A 71 -4.93 -5.80 -13.43
N GLN A 72 -5.02 -6.00 -14.74
CA GLN A 72 -3.86 -6.06 -15.62
C GLN A 72 -3.96 -4.98 -16.69
N VAL A 73 -2.92 -4.16 -16.81
CA VAL A 73 -2.80 -3.16 -17.86
C VAL A 73 -2.10 -3.81 -19.05
N SER A 74 -2.79 -3.88 -20.19
CA SER A 74 -2.21 -4.47 -21.41
C SER A 74 -0.89 -3.77 -21.77
N GLY A 75 0.18 -4.55 -21.96
CA GLY A 75 1.53 -4.04 -22.26
C GLY A 75 2.40 -3.71 -21.04
N PHE A 76 1.86 -3.79 -19.82
CA PHE A 76 2.62 -3.62 -18.57
C PHE A 76 2.40 -4.84 -17.69
N LEU A 77 3.44 -5.66 -17.52
CA LEU A 77 3.37 -6.81 -16.62
C LEU A 77 3.67 -6.34 -15.20
N PRO A 78 2.83 -6.64 -14.20
CA PRO A 78 3.15 -6.34 -12.81
C PRO A 78 4.35 -7.16 -12.35
N PRO A 79 5.12 -6.67 -11.35
CA PRO A 79 6.17 -7.45 -10.73
C PRO A 79 5.61 -8.68 -10.01
N VAL A 80 6.44 -9.70 -9.84
CA VAL A 80 6.04 -11.01 -9.25
C VAL A 80 5.41 -10.86 -7.87
N HIS A 81 5.86 -9.88 -7.08
CA HIS A 81 5.37 -9.63 -5.72
C HIS A 81 4.06 -8.81 -5.67
N TYR A 82 3.57 -8.29 -6.81
CA TYR A 82 2.36 -7.46 -6.83
C TYR A 82 1.13 -8.20 -6.31
N ASN A 83 1.03 -9.50 -6.56
CA ASN A 83 -0.06 -10.33 -6.03
C ASN A 83 0.32 -11.11 -4.77
N ASP A 84 1.56 -10.98 -4.31
CA ASP A 84 2.01 -11.57 -3.07
C ASP A 84 1.46 -10.75 -1.89
N LEU A 85 0.95 -11.44 -0.89
CA LEU A 85 0.46 -10.85 0.35
C LEU A 85 1.55 -10.77 1.42
N ASP A 86 2.65 -11.51 1.26
CA ASP A 86 3.78 -11.62 2.20
C ASP A 86 5.06 -10.90 1.70
N PHE A 87 4.94 -10.01 0.70
CA PHE A 87 6.01 -9.15 0.15
C PHE A 87 6.69 -8.30 1.22
#